data_AF-A0A6L3YRK6-F1
#
_entry.id   AF-A0A6L3YRK6-F1
#
_cell.length_a   1.000
_cell.length_b   1.000
_cell.length_c   1.000
_cell.angle_alpha   90.00
_cell.angle_beta   90.00
_cell.angle_gamma   90.00
#
_symmetry.space_group_name_H-M   'P 1'
#
loop_
_entity.id
_entity.type
_entity.pdbx_description
1 polymer ?
#
loop_
_entity_poly.entity_id
_entity_poly.type
_entity_poly.pdbx_seq_one_letter_code
_entity_poly.pdbx_strand_id
1 'polypeptide(L)'
;MFDSQTIAALVTMANEAEIDPAALLAIAEVESGGRALFDINGGKEPAIRFEGHYFDRRLSGRLRDYARTNGLSAPVAGQIRNPKSQAARWLLLERAMGLSKKAALESTSWGLGQVMGAHWQWLGYATVDELVAEARGSVAGQARLMLRFIEKAELLDVLKARNWSEFARRYNGPAFARNEYDKRMAEAFQRWQKQLDSSKRAA
;
A
#
# COMPACT_ATOMS: atom_id res chain seq x y z
N MET A 1 10.01 3.66 12.08
CA MET A 1 9.33 4.96 12.25
C MET A 1 9.71 5.81 11.06
N PHE A 2 8.77 6.59 10.52
CA PHE A 2 9.02 7.43 9.35
C PHE A 2 10.11 8.47 9.62
N ASP A 3 10.86 8.82 8.58
CA ASP A 3 11.75 9.98 8.61
C ASP A 3 10.95 11.30 8.57
N SER A 4 11.60 12.41 8.95
CA SER A 4 10.95 13.72 9.06
C SER A 4 10.37 14.22 7.73
N GLN A 5 11.01 13.90 6.59
CA GLN A 5 10.51 14.29 5.27
C GLN A 5 9.22 13.56 4.92
N THR A 6 9.15 12.27 5.24
CA THR A 6 7.96 11.44 5.06
C THR A 6 6.82 11.92 5.95
N ILE A 7 7.11 12.26 7.20
CA ILE A 7 6.11 12.82 8.14
C ILE A 7 5.56 14.14 7.58
N ALA A 8 6.43 15.07 7.18
CA ALA A 8 6.01 16.37 6.64
C ALA A 8 5.14 16.24 5.37
N ALA A 9 5.52 15.32 4.47
CA ALA A 9 4.74 15.03 3.26
C ALA A 9 3.35 14.47 3.61
N LEU A 10 3.27 13.49 4.51
CA LEU A 10 1.99 12.92 4.93
C LEU A 10 1.10 13.92 5.66
N VAL A 11 1.67 14.79 6.51
CA VAL A 11 0.93 15.87 7.18
C VAL A 11 0.36 16.85 6.17
N THR A 12 1.14 17.27 5.18
CA THR A 12 0.69 18.18 4.11
C THR A 12 -0.47 17.57 3.33
N MET A 13 -0.30 16.33 2.86
CA MET A 13 -1.32 15.61 2.09
C MET A 13 -2.60 15.36 2.91
N ALA A 14 -2.48 15.09 4.21
CA ALA A 14 -3.64 14.92 5.08
C ALA A 14 -4.43 16.22 5.24
N ASN A 15 -3.74 17.34 5.44
CA ASN A 15 -4.38 18.66 5.56
C ASN A 15 -5.11 19.05 4.27
N GLU A 16 -4.48 18.84 3.10
CA GLU A 16 -5.11 19.10 1.80
C GLU A 16 -6.37 18.25 1.57
N ALA A 17 -6.40 17.04 2.12
CA ALA A 17 -7.56 16.14 2.05
C ALA A 17 -8.55 16.30 3.21
N GLU A 18 -8.35 17.29 4.09
CA GLU A 18 -9.16 17.53 5.29
C GLU A 18 -9.30 16.28 6.20
N ILE A 19 -8.22 15.51 6.30
CA ILE A 19 -8.07 14.35 7.18
C ILE A 19 -7.15 14.72 8.34
N ASP A 20 -7.46 14.23 9.55
CA ASP A 20 -6.57 14.33 10.70
C ASP A 20 -5.17 13.76 10.34
N PRO A 21 -4.09 14.55 10.37
CA PRO A 21 -2.75 14.07 10.01
C PRO A 21 -2.30 12.84 10.79
N ALA A 22 -2.68 12.73 12.06
CA ALA A 22 -2.35 11.56 12.86
C ALA A 22 -3.03 10.29 12.35
N ALA A 23 -4.22 10.41 11.75
CA ALA A 23 -4.96 9.29 11.17
C ALA A 23 -4.29 8.78 9.88
N LEU A 24 -3.89 9.69 8.98
CA LEU A 24 -3.20 9.31 7.75
C LEU A 24 -1.83 8.65 8.05
N LEU A 25 -1.08 9.21 9.01
CA LEU A 25 0.17 8.64 9.49
C LEU A 25 -0.02 7.26 10.11
N ALA A 26 -1.07 7.07 10.91
CA ALA A 26 -1.38 5.79 11.54
C ALA A 26 -1.66 4.69 10.51
N ILE A 27 -2.50 4.97 9.51
CA ILE A 27 -2.79 4.02 8.42
C ILE A 27 -1.50 3.69 7.67
N ALA A 28 -0.77 4.72 7.22
CA ALA A 28 0.48 4.55 6.49
C ALA A 28 1.50 3.72 7.29
N GLU A 29 1.62 3.93 8.60
CA GLU A 29 2.54 3.16 9.45
C GLU A 29 2.15 1.68 9.51
N VAL A 30 0.87 1.40 9.74
CA VAL A 30 0.37 0.02 9.89
C VAL A 30 0.49 -0.76 8.59
N GLU A 31 0.23 -0.11 7.45
CA GLU A 31 0.31 -0.74 6.12
C GLU A 31 1.76 -0.94 5.63
N SER A 32 2.64 0.04 5.87
CA SER A 32 4.00 0.03 5.33
C SER A 32 5.09 -0.45 6.30
N GLY A 33 4.76 -0.59 7.58
CA GLY A 33 5.76 -0.79 8.64
C GLY A 33 6.57 0.47 8.95
N GLY A 34 6.05 1.66 8.62
CA GLY A 34 6.68 2.93 8.96
C GLY A 34 7.89 3.30 8.08
N ARG A 35 7.91 2.86 6.81
CA ARG A 35 8.95 3.21 5.82
C ARG A 35 8.36 3.40 4.42
N ALA A 36 8.58 4.58 3.84
CA ALA A 36 8.05 4.92 2.51
C ALA A 36 8.92 4.43 1.35
N LEU A 37 10.25 4.47 1.51
CA LEU A 37 11.21 4.24 0.43
C LEU A 37 12.30 3.25 0.84
N PHE A 38 12.71 2.43 -0.12
CA PHE A 38 13.73 1.38 0.02
C PHE A 38 14.80 1.55 -1.05
N ASP A 39 16.04 1.27 -0.69
CA ASP A 39 17.16 1.25 -1.64
C ASP A 39 17.12 -0.05 -2.44
N ILE A 40 16.75 0.04 -3.71
CA ILE A 40 16.60 -1.08 -4.64
C ILE A 40 17.39 -0.75 -5.90
N ASN A 41 18.39 -1.57 -6.24
CA ASN A 41 19.20 -1.42 -7.46
C ASN A 41 19.77 0.00 -7.67
N GLY A 42 20.15 0.69 -6.60
CA GLY A 42 20.71 2.05 -6.65
C GLY A 42 19.67 3.18 -6.72
N GLY A 43 18.37 2.87 -6.72
CA GLY A 43 17.28 3.83 -6.68
C GLY A 43 16.43 3.73 -5.41
N LYS A 44 15.58 4.74 -5.20
CA LYS A 44 14.55 4.71 -4.15
C LYS A 44 13.25 4.17 -4.74
N GLU A 45 12.75 3.07 -4.19
CA GLU A 45 11.51 2.44 -4.61
C GLU A 45 10.49 2.34 -3.46
N PRO A 46 9.18 2.38 -3.74
CA PRO A 46 8.15 2.13 -2.74
C PRO A 46 8.22 0.69 -2.21
N ALA A 47 7.64 0.49 -1.02
CA ALA A 47 7.32 -0.84 -0.55
C ALA A 47 6.35 -1.53 -1.53
N ILE A 48 6.61 -2.79 -1.85
CA ILE A 48 5.68 -3.62 -2.60
C ILE A 48 5.32 -4.90 -1.85
N ARG A 49 4.18 -5.48 -2.21
CA ARG A 49 3.80 -6.85 -1.88
C ARG A 49 3.08 -7.47 -3.06
N PHE A 50 3.62 -8.58 -3.55
CA PHE A 50 3.12 -9.29 -4.72
C PHE A 50 2.12 -10.37 -4.32
N GLU A 51 0.96 -10.41 -4.97
CA GLU A 51 -0.11 -11.36 -4.71
C GLU A 51 -0.17 -12.40 -5.84
N GLY A 52 0.54 -13.52 -5.65
CA GLY A 52 0.62 -14.59 -6.67
C GLY A 52 -0.74 -15.16 -7.09
N HIS A 53 -1.76 -15.06 -6.24
CA HIS A 53 -3.13 -15.47 -6.56
C HIS A 53 -3.93 -14.42 -7.37
N TYR A 54 -3.57 -13.15 -7.31
CA TYR A 54 -4.03 -12.15 -8.28
C TYR A 54 -3.38 -12.39 -9.64
N PHE A 55 -2.09 -12.75 -9.64
CA PHE A 55 -1.34 -13.02 -10.85
C PHE A 55 -1.87 -14.26 -11.56
N ASP A 56 -2.15 -15.33 -10.80
CA ASP A 56 -2.74 -16.57 -11.33
C ASP A 56 -4.05 -16.32 -12.08
N ARG A 57 -4.93 -15.50 -11.51
CA ARG A 57 -6.23 -15.16 -12.07
C ARG A 57 -6.15 -14.30 -13.33
N ARG A 58 -5.06 -13.54 -13.49
CA ARG A 58 -4.82 -12.66 -14.64
C ARG A 58 -4.12 -13.34 -15.80
N LEU A 59 -3.52 -14.50 -15.55
CA LEU A 59 -2.91 -15.31 -16.59
C LEU A 59 -3.88 -16.39 -17.09
N SER A 60 -3.60 -16.87 -18.30
CA SER A 60 -4.31 -18.00 -18.89
C SER A 60 -3.37 -18.85 -19.74
N GLY A 61 -3.79 -20.09 -20.02
CA GLY A 61 -3.04 -21.05 -20.83
C GLY A 61 -1.60 -21.23 -20.37
N ARG A 62 -0.69 -21.31 -21.36
CA ARG A 62 0.73 -21.63 -21.13
C ARG A 62 1.44 -20.66 -20.18
N LEU A 63 1.04 -19.39 -20.14
CA LEU A 63 1.63 -18.41 -19.21
C LEU A 63 1.29 -18.72 -17.75
N ARG A 64 0.02 -19.08 -17.48
CA ARG A 64 -0.41 -19.45 -16.12
C ARG A 64 0.24 -20.75 -15.68
N ASP A 65 0.31 -21.74 -16.57
CA ASP A 65 0.94 -23.02 -16.27
C ASP A 65 2.43 -22.84 -15.96
N TYR A 66 3.13 -22.06 -16.79
CA TYR A 66 4.53 -21.69 -16.53
C TYR A 66 4.69 -20.95 -15.19
N ALA A 67 3.83 -19.96 -14.90
CA ALA A 67 3.88 -19.21 -13.65
C ALA A 67 3.69 -20.10 -12.42
N ARG A 68 2.77 -21.08 -12.48
CA ARG A 68 2.56 -22.06 -11.42
C ARG A 68 3.78 -22.96 -11.22
N THR A 69 4.30 -23.55 -12.30
CA THR A 69 5.48 -24.43 -12.24
C THR A 69 6.72 -23.72 -11.71
N ASN A 70 6.87 -22.42 -11.98
CA ASN A 70 8.03 -21.62 -11.56
C ASN A 70 7.83 -20.86 -10.25
N GLY A 71 6.75 -21.15 -9.50
CA GLY A 71 6.48 -20.55 -8.19
C GLY A 71 6.20 -19.04 -8.25
N LEU A 72 5.64 -18.55 -9.34
CA LEU A 72 5.23 -17.15 -9.53
C LEU A 72 3.73 -16.94 -9.34
N SER A 73 2.91 -17.98 -9.50
CA SER A 73 1.47 -17.88 -9.26
C SER A 73 0.93 -19.14 -8.58
N ALA A 74 -0.18 -18.97 -7.87
CA ALA A 74 -0.93 -20.08 -7.29
C ALA A 74 -2.39 -19.64 -7.09
N PRO A 75 -3.39 -20.53 -7.23
CA PRO A 75 -4.80 -20.13 -7.14
C PRO A 75 -5.21 -19.68 -5.73
N VAL A 76 -4.50 -20.15 -4.69
CA VAL A 76 -4.82 -19.84 -3.29
C VAL A 76 -3.91 -18.72 -2.76
N ALA A 77 -4.53 -17.75 -2.08
CA ALA A 77 -3.81 -16.64 -1.44
C ALA A 77 -2.76 -17.14 -0.44
N GLY A 78 -1.59 -16.49 -0.42
CA GLY A 78 -0.50 -16.80 0.52
C GLY A 78 0.39 -18.01 0.16
N GLN A 79 0.04 -18.80 -0.87
CA GLN A 79 0.91 -19.91 -1.32
C GLN A 79 2.21 -19.39 -1.96
N ILE A 80 2.15 -18.29 -2.70
CA ILE A 80 3.34 -17.55 -3.13
C ILE A 80 3.75 -16.60 -2.01
N ARG A 81 4.77 -17.01 -1.24
CA ARG A 81 5.27 -16.23 -0.10
C ARG A 81 6.10 -15.06 -0.60
N ASN A 82 5.81 -13.87 -0.08
CA ASN A 82 6.68 -12.72 -0.32
C ASN A 82 8.00 -12.88 0.44
N PRO A 83 9.15 -12.65 -0.20
CA PRO A 83 10.43 -12.57 0.48
C PRO A 83 10.45 -11.54 1.62
N LYS A 84 11.39 -11.72 2.56
CA LYS A 84 11.53 -10.82 3.72
C LYS A 84 11.95 -9.40 3.32
N SER A 85 12.91 -9.26 2.38
CA SER A 85 13.43 -7.96 1.95
C SER A 85 12.66 -7.41 0.76
N GLN A 86 12.57 -6.07 0.67
CA GLN A 86 11.99 -5.40 -0.49
C GLN A 86 12.77 -5.68 -1.77
N ALA A 87 14.11 -5.75 -1.72
CA ALA A 87 14.92 -6.09 -2.90
C ALA A 87 14.53 -7.45 -3.51
N ALA A 88 14.31 -8.47 -2.68
CA ALA A 88 13.86 -9.77 -3.16
C ALA A 88 12.39 -9.78 -3.63
N ARG A 89 11.53 -8.92 -3.07
CA ARG A 89 10.16 -8.72 -3.58
C ARG A 89 10.16 -8.04 -4.95
N TRP A 90 11.03 -7.05 -5.16
CA TRP A 90 11.22 -6.40 -6.45
C TRP A 90 11.74 -7.38 -7.50
N LEU A 91 12.70 -8.25 -7.15
CA LEU A 91 13.13 -9.33 -8.03
C LEU A 91 12.00 -10.32 -8.38
N LEU A 92 11.13 -10.65 -7.42
CA LEU A 92 9.95 -11.48 -7.67
C LEU A 92 8.99 -10.79 -8.66
N LEU A 93 8.76 -9.49 -8.50
CA LEU A 93 7.94 -8.70 -9.42
C LEU A 93 8.57 -8.65 -10.82
N GLU A 94 9.88 -8.41 -10.93
CA GLU A 94 10.61 -8.43 -12.21
C GLU A 94 10.45 -9.75 -12.96
N ARG A 95 10.59 -10.87 -12.25
CA ARG A 95 10.33 -12.20 -12.83
C ARG A 95 8.89 -12.34 -13.35
N ALA A 96 7.91 -11.87 -12.59
CA ALA A 96 6.50 -11.90 -13.01
C ALA A 96 6.23 -10.97 -14.22
N MET A 97 6.84 -9.79 -14.26
CA MET A 97 6.74 -8.85 -15.38
C MET A 97 7.30 -9.44 -16.68
N GLY A 98 8.29 -10.33 -16.59
CA GLY A 98 8.82 -11.06 -17.75
C GLY A 98 7.80 -11.99 -18.43
N LEU A 99 6.74 -12.42 -17.73
CA LEU A 99 5.64 -13.20 -18.31
C LEU A 99 4.52 -12.29 -18.82
N SER A 100 4.12 -11.32 -17.99
CA SER A 100 3.11 -10.32 -18.33
C SER A 100 3.24 -9.12 -17.42
N LYS A 101 3.81 -8.03 -17.96
CA LYS A 101 4.00 -6.77 -17.23
C LYS A 101 2.72 -6.27 -16.60
N LYS A 102 1.65 -6.10 -17.40
CA LYS A 102 0.36 -5.60 -16.92
C LYS A 102 -0.18 -6.47 -15.78
N ALA A 103 -0.23 -7.79 -15.96
CA ALA A 103 -0.77 -8.69 -14.94
C ALA A 103 0.05 -8.64 -13.64
N ALA A 104 1.38 -8.55 -13.74
CA ALA A 104 2.27 -8.49 -12.58
C ALA A 104 2.09 -7.18 -11.78
N LEU A 105 2.03 -6.04 -12.47
CA LEU A 105 1.79 -4.74 -11.84
C LEU A 105 0.41 -4.66 -11.18
N GLU A 106 -0.62 -5.20 -11.84
CA GLU A 106 -1.97 -5.28 -11.26
C GLU A 106 -2.05 -6.22 -10.05
N SER A 107 -1.14 -7.18 -9.96
CA SER A 107 -1.08 -8.17 -8.86
C SER A 107 -0.16 -7.73 -7.72
N THR A 108 0.22 -6.46 -7.68
CA THR A 108 1.14 -5.91 -6.68
C THR A 108 0.47 -4.77 -5.93
N SER A 109 0.60 -4.73 -4.60
CA SER A 109 0.26 -3.54 -3.81
C SER A 109 1.44 -2.60 -3.67
N TRP A 110 1.16 -1.30 -3.68
CA TRP A 110 2.17 -0.25 -3.86
C TRP A 110 2.18 0.77 -2.71
N GLY A 111 3.39 1.08 -2.24
CA GLY A 111 3.69 2.24 -1.39
C GLY A 111 3.10 2.21 0.01
N LEU A 112 3.05 3.39 0.63
CA LEU A 112 2.62 3.62 2.01
C LEU A 112 1.26 3.02 2.35
N GLY A 113 0.28 3.14 1.44
CA GLY A 113 -1.06 2.60 1.65
C GLY A 113 -1.23 1.14 1.22
N GLN A 114 -0.20 0.51 0.64
CA GLN A 114 -0.30 -0.83 0.04
C GLN A 114 -1.53 -0.98 -0.88
N VAL A 115 -1.78 0.02 -1.73
CA VAL A 115 -2.92 0.01 -2.65
C VAL A 115 -2.64 -0.95 -3.80
N MET A 116 -3.56 -1.90 -4.04
CA MET A 116 -3.42 -2.91 -5.10
C MET A 116 -3.45 -2.28 -6.50
N GLY A 117 -2.48 -2.61 -7.34
CA GLY A 117 -2.39 -2.12 -8.71
C GLY A 117 -3.60 -2.47 -9.58
N ALA A 118 -4.30 -3.57 -9.27
CA ALA A 118 -5.57 -3.97 -9.87
C ALA A 118 -6.64 -2.88 -9.90
N HIS A 119 -6.55 -1.91 -8.98
CA HIS A 119 -7.53 -0.86 -8.81
C HIS A 119 -7.30 0.36 -9.72
N TRP A 120 -6.28 0.35 -10.59
CA TRP A 120 -5.91 1.51 -11.43
C TRP A 120 -7.12 2.15 -12.12
N GLN A 121 -7.98 1.35 -12.76
CA GLN A 121 -9.13 1.86 -13.51
C GLN A 121 -10.20 2.45 -12.59
N TRP A 122 -10.51 1.77 -11.48
CA TRP A 122 -11.49 2.24 -10.49
C TRP A 122 -11.03 3.53 -9.78
N LEU A 123 -9.72 3.68 -9.59
CA LEU A 123 -9.09 4.89 -9.05
C LEU A 123 -8.94 6.02 -10.07
N GLY A 124 -9.29 5.76 -11.34
CA GLY A 124 -9.30 6.77 -12.41
C GLY A 124 -7.97 6.99 -13.11
N TYR A 125 -7.00 6.08 -12.98
CA TYR A 125 -5.80 6.07 -13.83
C TYR A 125 -6.14 5.52 -15.22
N ALA A 126 -5.43 5.93 -16.27
CA ALA A 126 -5.65 5.40 -17.61
C ALA A 126 -4.99 4.04 -17.82
N THR A 127 -3.92 3.75 -17.07
CA THR A 127 -3.22 2.46 -17.10
C THR A 127 -2.68 2.08 -15.71
N VAL A 128 -2.31 0.80 -15.54
CA VAL A 128 -1.59 0.37 -14.34
C VAL A 128 -0.20 1.03 -14.23
N ASP A 129 0.47 1.30 -15.36
CA ASP A 129 1.76 1.98 -15.38
C ASP A 129 1.69 3.39 -14.79
N GLU A 130 0.58 4.12 -15.00
CA GLU A 130 0.37 5.44 -14.39
C GLU A 130 0.18 5.36 -12.86
N LEU A 131 -0.58 4.37 -12.37
CA LEU A 131 -0.69 4.14 -10.92
C LEU A 131 0.68 3.84 -10.31
N VAL A 132 1.48 3.01 -10.99
CA VAL A 132 2.83 2.65 -10.56
C VAL A 132 3.76 3.86 -10.62
N ALA A 133 3.65 4.70 -11.65
CA ALA A 133 4.43 5.93 -11.78
C ALA A 133 4.11 6.92 -10.64
N GLU A 134 2.84 7.09 -10.28
CA GLU A 134 2.44 7.90 -9.12
C GLU A 134 3.07 7.37 -7.82
N ALA A 135 2.98 6.05 -7.57
CA ALA A 135 3.55 5.44 -6.37
C ALA A 135 5.09 5.53 -6.30
N ARG A 136 5.77 5.47 -7.45
CA ARG A 136 7.24 5.59 -7.55
C ARG A 136 7.72 7.03 -7.56
N GLY A 137 6.88 7.98 -7.96
CA GLY A 137 7.29 9.36 -8.19
C GLY A 137 7.67 10.12 -6.93
N SER A 138 7.01 9.85 -5.79
CA SER A 138 7.33 10.49 -4.51
C SER A 138 6.56 9.88 -3.34
N VAL A 139 6.96 10.25 -2.11
CA VAL A 139 6.15 9.99 -0.90
C VAL A 139 4.76 10.62 -1.02
N ALA A 140 4.66 11.84 -1.55
CA ALA A 140 3.39 12.50 -1.80
C ALA A 140 2.54 11.74 -2.83
N GLY A 141 3.15 11.14 -3.85
CA GLY A 141 2.46 10.26 -4.81
C GLY A 141 1.90 8.99 -4.16
N GLN A 142 2.67 8.34 -3.27
CA GLN A 142 2.17 7.21 -2.48
C GLN A 142 0.99 7.62 -1.57
N ALA A 143 1.05 8.81 -0.96
CA ALA A 143 -0.02 9.35 -0.14
C ALA A 143 -1.27 9.69 -0.99
N ARG A 144 -1.11 10.32 -2.16
CA ARG A 144 -2.20 10.57 -3.11
C ARG A 144 -2.88 9.28 -3.55
N LEU A 145 -2.12 8.24 -3.87
CA LEU A 145 -2.67 6.94 -4.23
C LEU A 145 -3.52 6.35 -3.08
N MET A 146 -3.03 6.43 -1.85
CA MET A 146 -3.77 6.01 -0.65
C MET A 146 -5.04 6.83 -0.44
N LEU A 147 -4.96 8.16 -0.56
CA LEU A 147 -6.10 9.07 -0.40
C LEU A 147 -7.18 8.84 -1.47
N ARG A 148 -6.80 8.65 -2.73
CA ARG A 148 -7.73 8.27 -3.81
C ARG A 148 -8.49 6.99 -3.49
N PHE A 149 -7.80 5.99 -2.91
CA PHE A 149 -8.46 4.77 -2.46
C PHE A 149 -9.46 5.05 -1.34
N ILE A 150 -9.05 5.82 -0.31
CA ILE A 150 -9.91 6.18 0.83
C ILE A 150 -11.17 6.92 0.35
N GLU A 151 -11.02 7.85 -0.58
CA GLU A 151 -12.13 8.61 -1.17
C GLU A 151 -13.05 7.69 -1.99
N LYS A 152 -12.51 6.93 -2.94
CA LYS A 152 -13.30 6.03 -3.80
C LYS A 152 -13.98 4.91 -3.03
N ALA A 153 -13.38 4.47 -1.93
CA ALA A 153 -13.96 3.50 -1.01
C ALA A 153 -14.92 4.13 0.00
N GLU A 154 -15.22 5.43 -0.07
CA GLU A 154 -16.13 6.15 0.85
C GLU A 154 -15.76 5.94 2.32
N LEU A 155 -14.47 6.05 2.63
CA LEU A 155 -13.91 5.83 3.97
C LEU A 155 -13.61 7.12 4.75
N LEU A 156 -13.78 8.29 4.13
CA LEU A 156 -13.47 9.57 4.77
C LEU A 156 -14.28 9.77 6.06
N ASP A 157 -15.59 9.56 6.02
CA ASP A 157 -16.44 9.75 7.22
C ASP A 157 -16.17 8.70 8.29
N VAL A 158 -15.85 7.46 7.87
CA VAL A 158 -15.43 6.38 8.78
C VAL A 158 -14.14 6.78 9.52
N LEU A 159 -13.20 7.39 8.80
CA LEU A 159 -11.94 7.85 9.35
C LEU A 159 -12.12 9.09 10.24
N LYS A 160 -12.98 10.05 9.84
CA LYS A 160 -13.36 11.22 10.66
C LYS A 160 -14.03 10.81 11.97
N ALA A 161 -14.89 9.79 11.93
CA ALA A 161 -15.50 9.18 13.11
C ALA A 161 -14.51 8.30 13.91
N ARG A 162 -13.27 8.11 13.42
CA ARG A 162 -12.23 7.25 14.00
C ARG A 162 -12.72 5.82 14.25
N ASN A 163 -13.60 5.32 13.38
CA ASN A 163 -14.10 3.95 13.46
C ASN A 163 -13.09 3.01 12.79
N TRP A 164 -12.02 2.70 13.54
CA TRP A 164 -10.91 1.88 13.05
C TRP A 164 -11.32 0.46 12.66
N SER A 165 -12.32 -0.12 13.32
CA SER A 165 -12.81 -1.46 13.00
C SER A 165 -13.49 -1.49 11.62
N GLU A 166 -14.39 -0.54 11.36
CA GLU A 166 -15.05 -0.43 10.06
C GLU A 166 -14.07 -0.01 8.95
N PHE A 167 -13.14 0.89 9.27
CA PHE A 167 -12.09 1.30 8.33
C PHE A 167 -11.24 0.08 7.93
N ALA A 168 -10.69 -0.65 8.90
CA ALA A 168 -9.84 -1.82 8.63
C ALA A 168 -10.62 -2.93 7.91
N ARG A 169 -11.89 -3.15 8.24
CA ARG A 169 -12.75 -4.12 7.55
C ARG A 169 -12.89 -3.83 6.06
N ARG A 170 -13.13 -2.55 5.71
CA ARG A 170 -13.31 -2.13 4.31
C ARG A 170 -11.98 -1.99 3.56
N TYR A 171 -10.93 -1.51 4.23
CA TYR A 171 -9.61 -1.27 3.63
C TYR A 171 -8.79 -2.56 3.48
N ASN A 172 -8.72 -3.40 4.52
CA ASN A 172 -7.92 -4.63 4.54
C ASN A 172 -8.73 -5.91 4.23
N GLY A 173 -10.07 -5.80 4.23
CA GLY A 173 -10.99 -6.91 3.99
C GLY A 173 -11.50 -7.59 5.26
N PRO A 174 -12.44 -8.55 5.14
CA PRO A 174 -13.19 -9.10 6.27
C PRO A 174 -12.31 -9.86 7.28
N ALA A 175 -11.12 -10.29 6.89
CA ALA A 175 -10.17 -10.98 7.76
C ALA A 175 -9.21 -10.03 8.52
N PHE A 176 -9.44 -8.70 8.49
CA PHE A 176 -8.57 -7.69 9.11
C PHE A 176 -8.25 -8.00 10.58
N ALA A 177 -9.23 -8.49 11.34
CA ALA A 177 -9.09 -8.77 12.77
C ALA A 177 -8.03 -9.85 13.07
N ARG A 178 -7.72 -10.75 12.12
CA ARG A 178 -6.66 -11.77 12.31
C ARG A 178 -5.27 -11.16 12.50
N ASN A 179 -5.07 -9.95 11.98
CA ASN A 179 -3.81 -9.21 12.10
C ASN A 179 -3.97 -7.92 12.91
N GLU A 180 -5.09 -7.80 13.65
CA GLU A 180 -5.42 -6.69 14.55
C GLU A 180 -5.22 -5.30 13.92
N TYR A 181 -5.56 -5.16 12.63
CA TYR A 181 -5.37 -3.91 11.89
C TYR A 181 -6.04 -2.72 12.57
N ASP A 182 -7.26 -2.92 13.05
CA ASP A 182 -8.04 -1.92 13.78
C ASP A 182 -7.34 -1.43 15.05
N LYS A 183 -6.92 -2.36 15.92
CA LYS A 183 -6.22 -2.03 17.17
C LYS A 183 -4.90 -1.32 16.88
N ARG A 184 -4.12 -1.85 15.93
CA ARG A 184 -2.83 -1.28 15.53
C ARG A 184 -2.99 0.14 14.98
N MET A 185 -4.02 0.40 14.19
CA MET A 185 -4.32 1.75 13.68
C MET A 185 -4.75 2.68 14.81
N ALA A 186 -5.61 2.23 15.73
CA ALA A 186 -6.05 3.02 16.88
C ALA A 186 -4.88 3.41 17.80
N GLU A 187 -3.99 2.46 18.09
CA GLU A 187 -2.79 2.71 18.88
C GLU A 187 -1.82 3.65 18.15
N ALA A 188 -1.61 3.44 16.85
CA ALA A 188 -0.77 4.30 16.03
C ALA A 188 -1.28 5.73 15.98
N PHE A 189 -2.59 5.90 15.84
CA PHE A 189 -3.25 7.20 15.89
C PHE A 189 -2.94 7.94 17.20
N GLN A 190 -3.10 7.28 18.34
CA GLN A 190 -2.81 7.89 19.65
C GLN A 190 -1.34 8.31 19.79
N ARG A 191 -0.40 7.53 19.26
CA ARG A 191 1.02 7.90 19.26
C ARG A 191 1.29 9.13 18.39
N TRP A 192 0.79 9.13 17.15
CA TRP A 192 0.98 10.24 16.22
C TRP A 192 0.32 11.52 16.71
N GLN A 193 -0.85 11.44 17.33
CA GLN A 193 -1.52 12.59 17.91
C GLN A 193 -0.64 13.26 18.98
N LYS A 194 -0.12 12.48 19.94
CA LYS A 194 0.80 12.99 20.97
C LYS A 194 2.07 13.59 20.37
N GLN A 195 2.64 12.91 19.37
CA GLN A 195 3.88 13.34 18.73
C GLN A 195 3.70 14.68 17.99
N LEU A 196 2.65 14.81 17.18
CA LEU A 196 2.34 16.05 16.45
C LEU A 196 2.00 17.20 17.40
N ASP A 197 1.26 16.94 18.48
CA ASP A 197 0.94 17.97 19.48
C ASP A 197 2.19 18.47 20.20
N SER A 198 3.12 17.55 20.51
CA SER A 198 4.40 17.91 21.14
C SER A 198 5.26 18.75 20.20
N SER A 199 5.32 18.41 18.91
CA SER A 199 6.04 19.19 17.91
C SER A 199 5.45 20.59 17.71
N LYS A 200 4.12 20.75 17.76
CA LYS A 200 3.45 22.06 17.69
C LYS A 200 3.74 22.96 18.88
N ARG A 201 3.92 22.39 20.08
CA ARG A 201 4.26 23.15 21.30
C ARG A 201 5.72 23.59 21.35
N ALA A 202 6.60 22.89 20.63
CA ALA A 202 8.02 23.16 20.58
C ALA A 202 8.43 24.13 19.46
N ALA A 203 7.52 24.42 18.52
CA ALA A 203 7.68 25.37 17.42
C ALA A 203 7.09 26.73 17.79
#